data_AF-A0A1V1P859-F1
#
_entry.id   AF-A0A1V1P859-F1
#
_cell.length_a   1.000
_cell.length_b   1.000
_cell.length_c   1.000
_cell.angle_alpha   90.00
_cell.angle_beta   90.00
_cell.angle_gamma   90.00
#
_symmetry.space_group_name_H-M   'P 1'
#
loop_
_entity.id
_entity.type
_entity.pdbx_description
1 polymer ?
#
loop_
_entity_poly.entity_id
_entity_poly.type
_entity_poly.pdbx_seq_one_letter_code
_entity_poly.pdbx_strand_id
1 'polypeptide(L)'
;MFEDANHNNQFDPSSDPIIANHTVSDAPDGKDAINVPVIADGQVSFKDNIIFIMIDPMNTVPERNETNNLSNSSEGSLCKPPRNDFSPKLAWAWTGSSNDFPTSNQVVCTPMIGNLTDDNNDGKIDLKDIPDIVFISFEGSNDEKQGIIRAISGDGSGKEHFSIGPISYNNKHFEAFPNYNPALGDIDNDGLLEILVVVNDQVANKWLAVFENTGALKWISNDYSSSQMMSPASISIADLDANGIAEIVIGHFVISNTGQTLMIGKEDNGLNNSNVADIDLDGQMEIIAGRTAYEANGKVLWHVNELERGFNAIANFDNDDHPEIVMVGRGKIALVQHTGEIIWGPKKLNPVAPFEVRGDPL
;
A
#
# COMPACT_ATOMS: atom_id res chain seq x y z
N MET A 1 25.57 -27.82 -0.63
CA MET A 1 24.94 -26.63 -1.24
C MET A 1 23.91 -26.10 -0.28
N PHE A 2 23.92 -24.81 0.00
CA PHE A 2 23.07 -24.20 1.03
C PHE A 2 22.76 -22.73 0.72
N GLU A 3 21.76 -22.18 1.40
CA GLU A 3 21.55 -20.73 1.53
C GLU A 3 22.21 -20.24 2.82
N ASP A 4 23.10 -19.25 2.73
CA ASP A 4 23.68 -18.58 3.90
C ASP A 4 22.65 -17.61 4.49
N ALA A 5 21.75 -18.14 5.32
CA ALA A 5 20.59 -17.40 5.82
C ALA A 5 20.97 -16.34 6.85
N ASN A 6 22.11 -16.53 7.54
CA ASN A 6 22.62 -15.60 8.55
C ASN A 6 23.73 -14.68 8.03
N HIS A 7 24.12 -14.83 6.76
CA HIS A 7 25.07 -14.00 6.01
C HIS A 7 26.49 -14.02 6.60
N ASN A 8 26.90 -15.13 7.21
CA ASN A 8 28.20 -15.26 7.86
C ASN A 8 29.28 -15.94 6.99
N ASN A 9 28.94 -16.35 5.77
CA ASN A 9 29.79 -17.11 4.84
C ASN A 9 30.34 -18.42 5.46
N GLN A 10 29.57 -19.07 6.31
CA GLN A 10 29.81 -20.40 6.85
C GLN A 10 28.59 -21.26 6.63
N PHE A 11 28.75 -22.58 6.70
CA PHE A 11 27.61 -23.48 6.70
C PHE A 11 27.21 -23.83 8.13
N ASP A 12 26.05 -23.34 8.55
CA ASP A 12 25.46 -23.61 9.85
C ASP A 12 24.22 -24.51 9.71
N PRO A 13 24.30 -25.82 10.00
CA PRO A 13 23.21 -26.77 9.75
C PRO A 13 21.94 -26.49 10.57
N SER A 14 22.00 -25.62 11.58
CA SER A 14 20.85 -25.18 12.37
C SER A 14 20.11 -23.99 11.80
N SER A 15 20.74 -23.17 10.95
CA SER A 15 20.14 -21.95 10.39
C SER A 15 20.07 -21.95 8.87
N ASP A 16 20.92 -22.71 8.19
CA ASP A 16 21.08 -22.64 6.75
C ASP A 16 20.29 -23.74 6.04
N PRO A 17 19.31 -23.38 5.19
CA PRO A 17 18.61 -24.33 4.34
C PRO A 17 19.59 -25.12 3.47
N ILE A 18 19.56 -26.45 3.60
CA ILE A 18 20.34 -27.35 2.76
C ILE A 18 19.62 -27.53 1.43
N ILE A 19 20.26 -27.13 0.34
CA ILE A 19 19.75 -27.30 -1.02
C ILE A 19 20.12 -28.67 -1.58
N ALA A 20 21.34 -29.13 -1.31
CA ALA A 20 21.81 -30.45 -1.70
C ALA A 20 23.05 -30.84 -0.90
N ASN A 21 23.22 -32.15 -0.68
CA ASN A 21 24.44 -32.72 -0.10
C ASN A 21 24.97 -33.86 -0.98
N HIS A 22 26.28 -34.09 -0.92
CA HIS A 22 26.92 -35.21 -1.59
C HIS A 22 28.21 -35.58 -0.87
N THR A 23 28.54 -36.87 -0.84
CA THR A 23 29.78 -37.37 -0.24
C THR A 23 30.60 -38.09 -1.30
N VAL A 24 31.87 -37.71 -1.44
CA VAL A 24 32.82 -38.36 -2.34
C VAL A 24 33.66 -39.33 -1.54
N SER A 25 33.68 -40.61 -1.94
CA SER A 25 34.45 -41.67 -1.27
C SER A 25 35.92 -41.68 -1.66
N ASP A 26 36.21 -41.35 -2.93
CA ASP A 26 37.54 -41.34 -3.53
C ASP A 26 37.90 -39.91 -3.92
N ALA A 27 38.34 -39.11 -2.94
CA ALA A 27 38.76 -37.74 -3.20
C ALA A 27 39.98 -37.72 -4.15
N PRO A 28 40.09 -36.74 -5.05
CA PRO A 28 41.23 -36.65 -5.96
C PRO A 28 42.54 -36.41 -5.19
N ASP A 29 43.61 -37.09 -5.59
CA ASP A 29 44.92 -36.90 -5.00
C ASP A 29 45.72 -35.80 -5.72
N GLY A 30 46.24 -34.85 -4.94
CA GLY A 30 47.24 -33.88 -5.40
C GLY A 30 46.76 -32.91 -6.48
N LYS A 31 47.04 -33.22 -7.75
CA LYS A 31 46.69 -32.37 -8.91
C LYS A 31 45.51 -32.91 -9.72
N ASP A 32 44.97 -34.05 -9.31
CA ASP A 32 43.81 -34.65 -9.98
C ASP A 32 42.56 -33.81 -9.72
N ALA A 33 41.60 -33.89 -10.64
CA ALA A 33 40.32 -33.22 -10.52
C ALA A 33 39.22 -34.21 -10.88
N ILE A 34 38.11 -34.16 -10.12
CA ILE A 34 36.90 -34.93 -10.40
C ILE A 34 35.73 -33.97 -10.63
N ASN A 35 34.80 -34.39 -11.49
CA ASN A 35 33.52 -33.71 -11.64
C ASN A 35 32.49 -34.46 -10.80
N VAL A 36 31.87 -33.76 -9.84
CA VAL A 36 30.85 -34.32 -8.95
C VAL A 36 29.48 -33.77 -9.38
N PRO A 37 28.64 -34.56 -10.07
CA PRO A 37 27.28 -34.12 -10.38
C PRO A 37 26.43 -34.12 -9.11
N VAL A 38 25.89 -32.96 -8.77
CA VAL A 38 24.97 -32.78 -7.63
C VAL A 38 23.63 -32.29 -8.18
N ILE A 39 22.55 -32.97 -7.81
CA ILE A 39 21.19 -32.53 -8.11
C ILE A 39 20.78 -31.57 -6.98
N ALA A 40 20.40 -30.34 -7.34
CA ALA A 40 19.86 -29.35 -6.41
C ALA A 40 18.33 -29.44 -6.42
N ASP A 41 17.77 -30.23 -5.50
CA ASP A 41 16.32 -30.47 -5.35
C ASP A 41 15.72 -29.84 -4.08
N GLY A 42 16.54 -29.23 -3.23
CA GLY A 42 16.09 -28.44 -2.08
C GLY A 42 15.42 -27.11 -2.48
N GLN A 43 14.77 -26.49 -1.49
CA GLN A 43 14.08 -25.21 -1.65
C GLN A 43 15.05 -24.03 -1.46
N VAL A 44 14.72 -22.92 -2.11
CA VAL A 44 15.38 -21.62 -1.92
C VAL A 44 14.35 -20.59 -1.47
N SER A 45 14.75 -19.64 -0.64
CA SER A 45 13.87 -18.63 -0.04
C SER A 45 13.20 -17.73 -1.09
N PHE A 46 13.89 -17.46 -2.20
CA PHE A 46 13.34 -16.72 -3.34
C PHE A 46 13.99 -17.15 -4.65
N LYS A 47 13.29 -16.86 -5.75
CA LYS A 47 13.80 -17.09 -7.10
C LYS A 47 15.08 -16.28 -7.33
N ASP A 48 16.10 -16.91 -7.90
CA ASP A 48 17.41 -16.32 -8.20
C ASP A 48 18.26 -15.98 -6.96
N ASN A 49 18.01 -16.63 -5.81
CA ASN A 49 18.86 -16.47 -4.62
C ASN A 49 20.30 -16.97 -4.85
N ILE A 50 21.23 -16.43 -4.06
CA ILE A 50 22.63 -16.87 -4.05
C ILE A 50 22.70 -18.23 -3.37
N ILE A 51 23.26 -19.20 -4.10
CA ILE A 51 23.48 -20.55 -3.60
C ILE A 51 24.97 -20.71 -3.31
N PHE A 52 25.28 -21.17 -2.10
CA PHE A 52 26.64 -21.44 -1.66
C PHE A 52 26.97 -22.93 -1.83
N ILE A 53 28.21 -23.20 -2.23
CA ILE A 53 28.81 -24.52 -2.24
C ILE A 53 29.98 -24.48 -1.27
N MET A 54 29.92 -25.32 -0.25
CA MET A 54 31.03 -25.57 0.66
C MET A 54 31.52 -27.01 0.49
N ILE A 55 32.84 -27.17 0.35
CA ILE A 55 33.55 -28.44 0.37
C ILE A 55 34.14 -28.63 1.77
N ASP A 56 34.12 -29.87 2.28
CA ASP A 56 34.61 -30.20 3.62
C ASP A 56 34.14 -29.20 4.71
N PRO A 57 32.82 -28.99 4.90
CA PRO A 57 32.30 -28.02 5.87
C PRO A 57 32.69 -28.31 7.32
N MET A 58 33.14 -29.54 7.60
CA MET A 58 33.61 -29.95 8.93
C MET A 58 35.14 -29.79 9.10
N ASN A 59 35.85 -29.35 8.06
CA ASN A 59 37.31 -29.16 8.03
C ASN A 59 38.07 -30.43 8.49
N THR A 60 37.67 -31.58 7.96
CA THR A 60 38.16 -32.92 8.33
C THR A 60 39.19 -33.49 7.35
N VAL A 61 39.25 -32.97 6.12
CA VAL A 61 40.18 -33.37 5.08
C VAL A 61 41.34 -32.37 5.08
N PRO A 62 42.59 -32.78 5.35
CA PRO A 62 43.71 -31.84 5.37
C PRO A 62 44.01 -31.31 3.96
N GLU A 63 43.87 -30.00 3.77
CA GLU A 63 44.15 -29.34 2.51
C GLU A 63 45.38 -28.42 2.59
N ARG A 64 45.96 -28.08 1.44
CA ARG A 64 47.06 -27.10 1.40
C ARG A 64 46.58 -25.68 1.70
N ASN A 65 45.31 -25.40 1.46
CA ASN A 65 44.70 -24.10 1.67
C ASN A 65 43.25 -24.25 2.12
N GLU A 66 43.00 -24.14 3.43
CA GLU A 66 41.67 -24.30 4.03
C GLU A 66 40.74 -23.09 3.79
N THR A 67 41.19 -22.07 3.05
CA THR A 67 40.43 -20.83 2.84
C THR A 67 39.69 -20.76 1.50
N ASN A 68 39.78 -21.81 0.68
CA ASN A 68 39.14 -21.87 -0.65
C ASN A 68 38.02 -22.91 -0.76
N ASN A 69 37.40 -23.25 0.37
CA ASN A 69 36.39 -24.31 0.44
C ASN A 69 34.97 -23.80 0.16
N LEU A 70 34.79 -22.48 0.09
CA LEU A 70 33.52 -21.82 -0.19
C LEU A 70 33.55 -21.14 -1.56
N SER A 71 32.49 -21.34 -2.32
CA SER A 71 32.16 -20.54 -3.50
C SER A 71 30.65 -20.35 -3.56
N ASN A 72 30.17 -19.41 -4.37
CA ASN A 72 28.75 -19.19 -4.55
C ASN A 72 28.38 -18.80 -5.98
N SER A 73 27.09 -18.91 -6.30
CA SER A 73 26.56 -18.64 -7.64
C SER A 73 26.70 -17.20 -8.13
N SER A 74 27.16 -16.26 -7.29
CA SER A 74 27.35 -14.84 -7.62
C SER A 74 28.82 -14.41 -7.74
N GLU A 75 29.79 -15.26 -7.38
CA GLU A 75 31.21 -14.88 -7.42
C GLU A 75 31.65 -14.45 -8.83
N GLY A 76 32.17 -13.22 -8.92
CA GLY A 76 32.64 -12.62 -10.18
C GLY A 76 31.56 -12.17 -11.15
N SER A 77 30.27 -12.38 -10.85
CA SER A 77 29.16 -12.02 -11.73
C SER A 77 28.14 -11.15 -11.00
N LEU A 78 27.94 -9.93 -11.49
CA LEU A 78 26.75 -9.16 -11.17
C LEU A 78 25.55 -9.95 -11.72
N CYS A 79 24.78 -10.61 -10.84
CA CYS A 79 23.49 -11.16 -11.20
C CYS A 79 22.60 -10.00 -11.61
N LYS A 80 22.51 -9.76 -12.92
CA LYS A 80 21.53 -8.88 -13.52
C LYS A 80 20.41 -9.80 -13.96
N PRO A 81 19.29 -9.88 -13.22
CA PRO A 81 18.15 -10.68 -13.68
C PRO A 81 17.83 -10.25 -15.11
N PRO A 82 17.50 -11.20 -16.01
CA PRO A 82 17.14 -10.86 -17.37
C PRO A 82 16.03 -9.81 -17.31
N ARG A 83 16.34 -8.61 -17.78
CA ARG A 83 15.33 -7.57 -17.96
C ARG A 83 14.47 -8.05 -19.11
N ASN A 84 13.31 -8.62 -18.79
CA ASN A 84 12.27 -8.74 -19.79
C ASN A 84 11.91 -7.32 -20.24
N ASP A 85 11.81 -7.12 -21.55
CA ASP A 85 11.34 -5.87 -22.09
C ASP A 85 9.87 -5.69 -21.71
N PHE A 86 9.61 -4.95 -20.64
CA PHE A 86 8.28 -4.44 -20.35
C PHE A 86 7.98 -3.34 -21.37
N SER A 87 7.30 -3.72 -22.46
CA SER A 87 6.93 -2.84 -23.58
C SER A 87 5.42 -2.57 -23.56
N PRO A 88 4.90 -1.80 -22.60
CA PRO A 88 3.47 -1.49 -22.52
C PRO A 88 3.03 -0.74 -23.79
N LYS A 89 1.83 -1.05 -24.25
CA LYS A 89 1.15 -0.30 -25.32
C LYS A 89 -0.08 0.37 -24.74
N LEU A 90 -0.37 1.57 -25.22
CA LEU A 90 -1.62 2.25 -24.87
C LEU A 90 -2.79 1.38 -25.31
N ALA A 91 -3.61 0.95 -24.35
CA ALA A 91 -4.88 0.29 -24.65
C ALA A 91 -5.90 1.34 -25.12
N TRP A 92 -6.07 2.39 -24.31
CA TRP A 92 -6.94 3.54 -24.56
C TRP A 92 -6.56 4.67 -23.59
N ALA A 93 -7.10 5.88 -23.80
CA ALA A 93 -6.93 7.01 -22.89
C ALA A 93 -8.21 7.83 -22.82
N TRP A 94 -8.59 8.24 -21.60
CA TRP A 94 -9.51 9.36 -21.42
C TRP A 94 -8.69 10.66 -21.49
N THR A 95 -9.12 11.60 -22.33
CA THR A 95 -8.38 12.87 -22.57
C THR A 95 -9.20 14.12 -22.24
N GLY A 96 -10.33 13.94 -21.57
CA GLY A 96 -11.31 14.98 -21.31
C GLY A 96 -12.74 14.54 -21.63
N SER A 97 -13.70 15.23 -21.05
CA SER A 97 -15.12 15.04 -21.34
C SER A 97 -15.53 15.77 -22.61
N SER A 98 -16.41 15.14 -23.39
CA SER A 98 -17.12 15.82 -24.49
C SER A 98 -18.42 16.50 -24.03
N ASN A 99 -18.82 16.27 -22.77
CA ASN A 99 -20.05 16.74 -22.16
C ASN A 99 -19.74 17.80 -21.10
N ASP A 100 -20.07 17.54 -19.84
CA ASP A 100 -19.95 18.47 -18.74
C ASP A 100 -18.49 18.72 -18.34
N PHE A 101 -18.17 20.00 -18.16
CA PHE A 101 -16.84 20.48 -17.77
C PHE A 101 -15.71 20.01 -18.70
N PRO A 102 -15.77 20.32 -20.02
CA PRO A 102 -14.82 19.79 -21.00
C PRO A 102 -13.39 20.33 -20.83
N THR A 103 -13.22 21.47 -20.15
CA THR A 103 -11.91 22.05 -19.81
C THR A 103 -11.24 21.39 -18.61
N SER A 104 -12.01 20.63 -17.81
CA SER A 104 -11.49 19.90 -16.66
C SER A 104 -10.95 18.54 -17.10
N ASN A 105 -9.71 18.49 -17.58
CA ASN A 105 -9.12 17.31 -18.19
C ASN A 105 -7.74 16.92 -17.63
N GLN A 106 -7.32 17.55 -16.53
CA GLN A 106 -6.12 17.20 -15.79
C GLN A 106 -6.49 16.33 -14.58
N VAL A 107 -5.61 15.42 -14.18
CA VAL A 107 -5.84 14.50 -13.04
C VAL A 107 -4.51 14.33 -12.29
N VAL A 108 -4.54 14.48 -10.96
CA VAL A 108 -3.37 14.28 -10.08
C VAL A 108 -3.64 13.37 -8.89
N CYS A 109 -4.90 12.99 -8.65
CA CYS A 109 -5.27 12.00 -7.64
C CYS A 109 -5.09 10.57 -8.16
N THR A 110 -5.10 9.61 -7.23
CA THR A 110 -5.15 8.19 -7.56
C THR A 110 -6.58 7.81 -7.98
N PRO A 111 -6.80 7.22 -9.16
CA PRO A 111 -8.12 6.76 -9.57
C PRO A 111 -8.56 5.54 -8.75
N MET A 112 -9.85 5.49 -8.40
CA MET A 112 -10.49 4.35 -7.76
C MET A 112 -11.19 3.46 -8.79
N ILE A 113 -11.21 2.16 -8.56
CA ILE A 113 -11.79 1.16 -9.46
C ILE A 113 -12.85 0.36 -8.71
N GLY A 114 -14.04 0.23 -9.27
CA GLY A 114 -15.14 -0.54 -8.70
C GLY A 114 -16.32 -0.60 -9.66
N ASN A 115 -17.22 -1.57 -9.48
CA ASN A 115 -18.36 -1.75 -10.37
C ASN A 115 -19.50 -0.84 -9.89
N LEU A 116 -19.94 0.11 -10.72
CA LEU A 116 -21.01 1.06 -10.45
C LEU A 116 -22.24 0.83 -11.32
N THR A 117 -22.12 0.03 -12.39
CA THR A 117 -23.20 -0.28 -13.34
C THR A 117 -23.40 -1.79 -13.56
N ASP A 118 -24.66 -2.19 -13.81
CA ASP A 118 -25.03 -3.53 -14.28
C ASP A 118 -24.88 -3.59 -15.81
N ASP A 119 -23.68 -3.94 -16.28
CA ASP A 119 -23.37 -3.98 -17.71
C ASP A 119 -23.93 -5.23 -18.40
N ASN A 120 -24.15 -6.29 -17.63
CA ASN A 120 -24.63 -7.56 -18.14
C ASN A 120 -26.17 -7.71 -18.10
N ASN A 121 -26.87 -6.77 -17.46
CA ASN A 121 -28.32 -6.69 -17.27
C ASN A 121 -28.92 -7.89 -16.48
N ASP A 122 -28.20 -8.45 -15.50
CA ASP A 122 -28.73 -9.50 -14.62
C ASP A 122 -29.43 -8.95 -13.35
N GLY A 123 -29.49 -7.62 -13.22
CA GLY A 123 -30.11 -6.92 -12.11
C GLY A 123 -29.19 -6.80 -10.89
N LYS A 124 -27.88 -7.06 -11.04
CA LYS A 124 -26.87 -6.94 -9.99
C LYS A 124 -25.71 -6.11 -10.50
N ILE A 125 -25.02 -5.48 -9.55
CA ILE A 125 -23.74 -4.82 -9.80
C ILE A 125 -22.71 -5.64 -9.04
N ASP A 126 -22.01 -6.53 -9.73
CA ASP A 126 -21.08 -7.49 -9.13
C ASP A 126 -19.84 -7.71 -10.00
N LEU A 127 -18.90 -8.56 -9.56
CA LEU A 127 -17.62 -8.80 -10.25
C LEU A 127 -17.72 -9.34 -11.68
N LYS A 128 -18.94 -9.64 -12.19
CA LYS A 128 -19.17 -9.99 -13.60
C LYS A 128 -19.38 -8.77 -14.50
N ASP A 129 -19.63 -7.60 -13.94
CA ASP A 129 -19.75 -6.34 -14.67
C ASP A 129 -18.38 -5.74 -15.00
N ILE A 130 -18.38 -4.72 -15.86
CA ILE A 130 -17.16 -4.04 -16.25
C ILE A 130 -16.79 -3.08 -15.13
N PRO A 131 -15.54 -3.13 -14.61
CA PRO A 131 -15.13 -2.17 -13.59
C PRO A 131 -15.15 -0.74 -14.11
N ASP A 132 -15.66 0.17 -13.30
CA ASP A 132 -15.67 1.60 -13.56
C ASP A 132 -14.50 2.28 -12.86
N ILE A 133 -14.16 3.47 -13.35
CA ILE A 133 -13.03 4.26 -12.89
C ILE A 133 -13.55 5.59 -12.39
N VAL A 134 -13.29 5.87 -11.10
CA VAL A 134 -13.66 7.11 -10.44
C VAL A 134 -12.44 7.95 -10.13
N PHE A 135 -12.45 9.22 -10.53
CA PHE A 135 -11.35 10.14 -10.30
C PHE A 135 -11.85 11.58 -10.27
N ILE A 136 -11.00 12.50 -9.83
CA ILE A 136 -11.31 13.92 -9.76
C ILE A 136 -10.44 14.65 -10.78
N SER A 137 -11.06 15.29 -11.76
CA SER A 137 -10.36 16.10 -12.75
C SER A 137 -10.43 17.59 -12.43
N PHE A 138 -9.52 18.38 -13.00
CA PHE A 138 -9.49 19.83 -12.85
C PHE A 138 -9.04 20.53 -14.14
N GLU A 139 -9.25 21.84 -14.18
CA GLU A 139 -8.86 22.71 -15.31
C GLU A 139 -7.46 23.31 -15.10
N GLY A 140 -6.63 23.25 -16.14
CA GLY A 140 -5.33 23.93 -16.18
C GLY A 140 -4.37 23.47 -15.07
N SER A 141 -4.05 24.36 -14.14
CA SER A 141 -3.14 24.07 -13.01
C SER A 141 -3.83 24.23 -11.66
N ASN A 142 -5.15 24.11 -11.61
CA ASN A 142 -5.96 24.36 -10.42
C ASN A 142 -6.25 23.05 -9.67
N ASP A 143 -5.21 22.39 -9.18
CA ASP A 143 -5.30 21.08 -8.52
C ASP A 143 -5.76 21.13 -7.04
N GLU A 144 -6.01 22.32 -6.50
CA GLU A 144 -6.42 22.52 -5.10
C GLU A 144 -7.92 22.84 -4.89
N LYS A 145 -8.71 23.02 -5.96
CA LYS A 145 -10.15 23.35 -5.88
C LYS A 145 -10.84 23.14 -7.23
N GLN A 146 -12.16 23.36 -7.29
CA GLN A 146 -12.96 23.21 -8.51
C GLN A 146 -12.82 21.83 -9.19
N GLY A 147 -12.62 20.79 -8.38
CA GLY A 147 -12.57 19.41 -8.86
C GLY A 147 -13.92 18.94 -9.40
N ILE A 148 -13.86 18.16 -10.47
CA ILE A 148 -15.00 17.48 -11.08
C ILE A 148 -14.85 16.00 -10.82
N ILE A 149 -15.79 15.43 -10.08
CA ILE A 149 -15.83 13.98 -9.82
C ILE A 149 -16.34 13.32 -11.10
N ARG A 150 -15.60 12.33 -11.60
CA ARG A 150 -15.94 11.59 -12.82
C ARG A 150 -16.06 10.11 -12.53
N ALA A 151 -17.05 9.48 -13.13
CA ALA A 151 -17.15 8.03 -13.24
C ALA A 151 -17.21 7.65 -14.72
N ILE A 152 -16.29 6.80 -15.16
CA ILE A 152 -16.20 6.33 -16.54
C ILE A 152 -16.13 4.79 -16.59
N SER A 153 -16.61 4.19 -17.67
CA SER A 153 -16.48 2.75 -17.86
C SER A 153 -15.02 2.35 -18.12
N GLY A 154 -14.60 1.23 -17.53
CA GLY A 154 -13.29 0.61 -17.77
C GLY A 154 -13.22 -0.23 -19.06
N ASP A 155 -14.28 -0.27 -19.87
CA ASP A 155 -14.33 -1.00 -21.16
C ASP A 155 -13.37 -0.42 -22.23
N GLY A 156 -12.85 0.78 -21.98
CA GLY A 156 -11.96 1.50 -22.87
C GLY A 156 -12.62 2.32 -23.96
N SER A 157 -13.95 2.45 -23.93
CA SER A 157 -14.70 3.30 -24.86
C SER A 157 -14.60 4.79 -24.50
N GLY A 158 -14.16 5.11 -23.28
CA GLY A 158 -14.20 6.47 -22.73
C GLY A 158 -15.61 6.95 -22.39
N LYS A 159 -16.58 6.02 -22.26
CA LYS A 159 -17.95 6.34 -21.85
C LYS A 159 -17.93 6.89 -20.44
N GLU A 160 -18.47 8.09 -20.27
CA GLU A 160 -18.71 8.68 -18.96
C GLU A 160 -20.13 8.32 -18.51
N HIS A 161 -20.25 7.79 -17.29
CA HIS A 161 -21.55 7.55 -16.68
C HIS A 161 -22.13 8.85 -16.11
N PHE A 162 -21.30 9.64 -15.43
CA PHE A 162 -21.65 10.95 -14.92
C PHE A 162 -20.42 11.81 -14.62
N SER A 163 -20.68 13.12 -14.48
CA SER A 163 -19.73 14.13 -13.99
C SER A 163 -20.42 15.00 -12.95
N ILE A 164 -19.77 15.21 -11.80
CA ILE A 164 -20.32 16.01 -10.69
C ILE A 164 -19.40 17.20 -10.48
N GLY A 165 -19.93 18.40 -10.75
CA GLY A 165 -19.28 19.67 -10.47
C GLY A 165 -19.64 20.24 -9.11
N PRO A 166 -19.62 21.58 -8.94
CA PRO A 166 -19.95 22.22 -7.68
C PRO A 166 -21.32 21.78 -7.14
N ILE A 167 -21.34 21.35 -5.87
CA ILE A 167 -22.53 20.82 -5.20
C ILE A 167 -23.19 21.93 -4.40
N SER A 168 -24.52 22.06 -4.52
CA SER A 168 -25.31 22.98 -3.68
C SER A 168 -26.05 22.20 -2.61
N TYR A 169 -25.77 22.47 -1.33
CA TYR A 169 -26.39 21.76 -0.21
C TYR A 169 -26.52 22.69 1.00
N ASN A 170 -27.70 22.75 1.62
CA ASN A 170 -27.99 23.59 2.80
C ASN A 170 -27.48 25.05 2.69
N ASN A 171 -27.76 25.72 1.56
CA ASN A 171 -27.33 27.09 1.24
C ASN A 171 -25.80 27.30 1.18
N LYS A 172 -25.02 26.22 1.08
CA LYS A 172 -23.59 26.25 0.79
C LYS A 172 -23.32 25.71 -0.60
N HIS A 173 -22.16 26.11 -1.14
CA HIS A 173 -21.59 25.54 -2.34
C HIS A 173 -20.31 24.81 -1.96
N PHE A 174 -20.16 23.60 -2.49
CA PHE A 174 -19.01 22.73 -2.24
C PHE A 174 -18.32 22.38 -3.54
N GLU A 175 -17.00 22.27 -3.50
CA GLU A 175 -16.16 21.84 -4.62
C GLU A 175 -15.25 20.70 -4.17
N ALA A 176 -14.99 19.71 -5.02
CA ALA A 176 -14.07 18.63 -4.68
C ALA A 176 -12.61 19.11 -4.75
N PHE A 177 -11.74 18.52 -3.93
CA PHE A 177 -10.29 18.72 -4.01
C PHE A 177 -9.67 17.76 -5.05
N PRO A 178 -9.10 18.27 -6.17
CA PRO A 178 -8.51 17.41 -7.20
C PRO A 178 -7.26 16.65 -6.77
N ASN A 179 -6.53 17.16 -5.78
CA ASN A 179 -5.31 16.57 -5.22
C ASN A 179 -5.56 15.67 -3.99
N TYR A 180 -6.81 15.35 -3.67
CA TYR A 180 -7.18 14.39 -2.62
C TYR A 180 -7.66 13.12 -3.30
N ASN A 181 -7.47 11.97 -2.65
CA ASN A 181 -7.92 10.70 -3.21
C ASN A 181 -9.39 10.48 -2.87
N PRO A 182 -10.26 10.15 -3.84
CA PRO A 182 -11.58 9.61 -3.55
C PRO A 182 -11.47 8.22 -2.90
N ALA A 183 -12.55 7.73 -2.32
CA ALA A 183 -12.71 6.33 -1.93
C ALA A 183 -14.01 5.75 -2.50
N LEU A 184 -14.00 4.42 -2.70
CA LEU A 184 -15.17 3.63 -3.07
C LEU A 184 -15.38 2.53 -2.04
N GLY A 185 -16.62 2.34 -1.60
CA GLY A 185 -16.98 1.27 -0.68
C GLY A 185 -18.46 1.29 -0.38
N ASP A 186 -19.03 0.10 -0.16
CA ASP A 186 -20.40 -0.05 0.35
C ASP A 186 -20.38 0.28 1.85
N ILE A 187 -20.95 1.44 2.22
CA ILE A 187 -20.94 1.92 3.60
C ILE A 187 -22.23 1.59 4.36
N ASP A 188 -23.30 1.16 3.69
CA ASP A 188 -24.58 0.87 4.34
C ASP A 188 -25.12 -0.56 4.10
N ASN A 189 -24.29 -1.40 3.49
CA ASN A 189 -24.48 -2.82 3.27
C ASN A 189 -25.70 -3.13 2.39
N ASP A 190 -25.93 -2.30 1.37
CA ASP A 190 -26.97 -2.52 0.37
C ASP A 190 -26.47 -3.26 -0.89
N GLY A 191 -25.16 -3.51 -0.97
CA GLY A 191 -24.48 -4.19 -2.07
C GLY A 191 -24.04 -3.26 -3.20
N LEU A 192 -24.18 -1.94 -3.06
CA LEU A 192 -23.75 -0.94 -4.02
C LEU A 192 -22.62 -0.10 -3.42
N LEU A 193 -21.71 0.39 -4.28
CA LEU A 193 -20.60 1.22 -3.81
C LEU A 193 -21.00 2.69 -3.72
N GLU A 194 -20.73 3.32 -2.58
CA GLU A 194 -20.71 4.77 -2.46
C GLU A 194 -19.39 5.38 -2.95
N ILE A 195 -19.46 6.64 -3.36
CA ILE A 195 -18.31 7.48 -3.72
C ILE A 195 -18.11 8.52 -2.64
N LEU A 196 -16.93 8.50 -2.01
CA LEU A 196 -16.58 9.42 -0.93
C LEU A 196 -15.49 10.38 -1.40
N VAL A 197 -15.71 11.67 -1.21
CA VAL A 197 -14.76 12.73 -1.58
C VAL A 197 -14.66 13.81 -0.52
N VAL A 198 -13.46 14.34 -0.36
CA VAL A 198 -13.28 15.56 0.43
C VAL A 198 -13.64 16.76 -0.43
N VAL A 199 -14.49 17.62 0.11
CA VAL A 199 -14.94 18.86 -0.53
C VAL A 199 -14.62 20.07 0.33
N ASN A 200 -14.49 21.24 -0.29
CA ASN A 200 -14.41 22.51 0.41
C ASN A 200 -15.66 23.36 0.22
N ASP A 201 -16.06 24.11 1.24
CA ASP A 201 -17.04 25.18 1.08
C ASP A 201 -16.39 26.49 0.56
N GLN A 202 -17.21 27.52 0.40
CA GLN A 202 -16.83 28.84 -0.13
C GLN A 202 -15.74 29.56 0.69
N VAL A 203 -15.51 29.16 1.95
CA VAL A 203 -14.46 29.74 2.82
C VAL A 203 -13.32 28.74 3.08
N ALA A 204 -13.23 27.71 2.25
CA ALA A 204 -12.20 26.66 2.28
C ALA A 204 -12.24 25.75 3.53
N ASN A 205 -13.39 25.64 4.20
CA ASN A 205 -13.59 24.61 5.21
C ASN A 205 -13.70 23.25 4.54
N LYS A 206 -13.23 22.17 5.19
CA LYS A 206 -13.17 20.82 4.63
C LYS A 206 -14.29 19.95 5.19
N TRP A 207 -14.94 19.24 4.29
CA TRP A 207 -16.10 18.38 4.55
C TRP A 207 -15.93 17.07 3.79
N LEU A 208 -16.65 16.04 4.20
CA LEU A 208 -16.80 14.82 3.45
C LEU A 208 -18.17 14.85 2.75
N ALA A 209 -18.18 14.62 1.44
CA ALA A 209 -19.39 14.39 0.66
C ALA A 209 -19.43 12.94 0.20
N VAL A 210 -20.62 12.34 0.26
CA VAL A 210 -20.86 10.97 -0.12
C VAL A 210 -21.95 10.93 -1.18
N PHE A 211 -21.73 10.14 -2.22
CA PHE A 211 -22.64 9.95 -3.34
C PHE A 211 -22.97 8.46 -3.50
N GLU A 212 -24.20 8.18 -3.93
CA GLU A 212 -24.62 6.85 -4.39
C GLU A 212 -23.80 6.43 -5.62
N ASN A 213 -23.82 5.12 -5.96
CA ASN A 213 -23.20 4.59 -7.18
C ASN A 213 -23.66 5.29 -8.47
N THR A 214 -24.84 5.93 -8.45
CA THR A 214 -25.41 6.70 -9.56
C THR A 214 -24.92 8.16 -9.64
N GLY A 215 -24.07 8.59 -8.71
CA GLY A 215 -23.62 9.99 -8.57
C GLY A 215 -24.63 10.92 -7.89
N ALA A 216 -25.72 10.39 -7.33
CA ALA A 216 -26.67 11.18 -6.54
C ALA A 216 -26.05 11.51 -5.17
N LEU A 217 -26.21 12.75 -4.70
CA LEU A 217 -25.70 13.13 -3.37
C LEU A 217 -26.48 12.38 -2.27
N LYS A 218 -25.77 11.61 -1.45
CA LYS A 218 -26.29 10.89 -0.30
C LYS A 218 -26.32 11.79 0.94
N TRP A 219 -25.17 12.36 1.31
CA TRP A 219 -25.06 13.34 2.39
C TRP A 219 -23.74 14.13 2.34
N ILE A 220 -23.67 15.20 3.15
CA ILE A 220 -22.44 15.94 3.45
C ILE A 220 -22.30 16.00 4.97
N SER A 221 -21.08 15.76 5.47
CA SER A 221 -20.74 15.70 6.90
C SER A 221 -20.90 17.04 7.63
N ASN A 222 -20.35 17.14 8.85
CA ASN A 222 -20.03 18.41 9.49
C ASN A 222 -18.66 18.95 9.02
N ASP A 223 -18.33 20.17 9.44
CA ASP A 223 -17.03 20.83 9.17
C ASP A 223 -15.88 20.16 9.94
N TYR A 224 -14.83 19.75 9.23
CA TYR A 224 -13.63 19.13 9.80
C TYR A 224 -12.36 19.99 9.64
N SER A 225 -12.47 21.22 9.16
CA SER A 225 -11.33 22.11 8.87
C SER A 225 -10.48 22.48 10.07
N SER A 226 -11.12 22.75 11.21
CA SER A 226 -10.50 23.49 12.33
C SER A 226 -9.55 22.69 13.21
N SER A 227 -9.40 21.38 12.98
CA SER A 227 -8.43 20.54 13.74
C SER A 227 -8.15 19.17 13.14
N GLN A 228 -9.05 18.64 12.30
CA GLN A 228 -9.04 17.23 11.93
C GLN A 228 -8.41 16.99 10.55
N MET A 229 -8.66 17.86 9.59
CA MET A 229 -8.19 17.69 8.21
C MET A 229 -7.17 18.76 7.78
N MET A 230 -5.98 18.82 8.39
CA MET A 230 -5.00 19.87 8.06
C MET A 230 -4.13 19.58 6.81
N SER A 231 -3.94 18.33 6.43
CA SER A 231 -3.20 17.87 5.24
C SER A 231 -4.12 17.30 4.15
N PRO A 232 -3.62 17.03 2.93
CA PRO A 232 -4.30 16.14 1.98
C PRO A 232 -4.65 14.80 2.64
N ALA A 233 -5.91 14.39 2.49
CA ALA A 233 -6.47 13.24 3.18
C ALA A 233 -6.62 12.03 2.25
N SER A 234 -6.39 10.85 2.81
CA SER A 234 -6.94 9.60 2.28
C SER A 234 -8.17 9.22 3.10
N ILE A 235 -9.08 8.48 2.48
CA ILE A 235 -10.29 7.96 3.14
C ILE A 235 -10.16 6.44 3.17
N SER A 236 -10.27 5.85 4.35
CA SER A 236 -10.32 4.41 4.53
C SER A 236 -11.74 4.01 4.93
N ILE A 237 -12.23 2.88 4.43
CA ILE A 237 -13.56 2.36 4.72
C ILE A 237 -13.37 0.96 5.29
N ALA A 238 -13.91 0.72 6.48
CA ALA A 238 -13.79 -0.56 7.17
C ALA A 238 -14.88 -0.71 8.22
N ASP A 239 -15.39 -1.92 8.38
CA ASP A 239 -16.22 -2.33 9.52
C ASP A 239 -15.31 -2.54 10.73
N LEU A 240 -15.21 -1.52 11.59
CA LEU A 240 -14.20 -1.47 12.63
C LEU A 240 -14.56 -2.36 13.83
N ASP A 241 -15.85 -2.54 14.09
CA ASP A 241 -16.38 -3.30 15.23
C ASP A 241 -17.03 -4.64 14.81
N ALA A 242 -16.85 -5.03 13.55
CA ALA A 242 -17.34 -6.28 12.95
C ALA A 242 -18.88 -6.45 13.04
N ASN A 243 -19.63 -5.35 12.92
CA ASN A 243 -21.09 -5.34 13.01
C ASN A 243 -21.82 -5.49 11.65
N GLY A 244 -21.07 -5.47 10.54
CA GLY A 244 -21.56 -5.56 9.17
C GLY A 244 -21.89 -4.21 8.51
N ILE A 245 -21.56 -3.09 9.14
CA ILE A 245 -21.72 -1.74 8.60
C ILE A 245 -20.35 -1.07 8.63
N ALA A 246 -19.88 -0.56 7.50
CA ALA A 246 -18.57 0.06 7.47
C ALA A 246 -18.58 1.48 8.06
N GLU A 247 -17.55 1.80 8.83
CA GLU A 247 -17.19 3.15 9.20
C GLU A 247 -16.20 3.76 8.19
N ILE A 248 -16.09 5.08 8.26
CA ILE A 248 -15.21 5.90 7.44
C ILE A 248 -14.12 6.48 8.35
N VAL A 249 -12.87 6.27 7.97
CA VAL A 249 -11.70 6.72 8.73
C VAL A 249 -10.89 7.71 7.91
N ILE A 250 -10.55 8.84 8.51
CA ILE A 250 -9.61 9.82 7.96
C ILE A 250 -8.56 10.10 9.02
N GLY A 251 -7.35 9.56 8.84
CA GLY A 251 -6.31 9.66 9.86
C GLY A 251 -6.75 9.01 11.17
N HIS A 252 -6.99 9.80 12.22
CA HIS A 252 -7.33 9.29 13.54
C HIS A 252 -8.79 9.51 13.96
N PHE A 253 -9.69 9.90 13.05
CA PHE A 253 -11.09 10.10 13.41
C PHE A 253 -12.02 9.26 12.56
N VAL A 254 -13.09 8.80 13.20
CA VAL A 254 -14.04 7.82 12.68
C VAL A 254 -15.41 8.47 12.51
N ILE A 255 -16.02 8.25 11.37
CA ILE A 255 -17.32 8.75 10.97
C ILE A 255 -18.20 7.54 10.64
N SER A 256 -19.42 7.52 11.15
CA SER A 256 -20.41 6.52 10.77
C SER A 256 -20.80 6.67 9.28
N ASN A 257 -21.42 5.64 8.72
CA ASN A 257 -22.03 5.69 7.39
C ASN A 257 -23.13 6.77 7.18
N THR A 258 -23.62 7.41 8.25
CA THR A 258 -24.58 8.53 8.18
C THR A 258 -23.96 9.91 8.37
N GLY A 259 -22.62 10.00 8.44
CA GLY A 259 -21.90 11.26 8.61
C GLY A 259 -21.77 11.77 10.06
N GLN A 260 -22.22 10.99 11.05
CA GLN A 260 -21.97 11.29 12.47
C GLN A 260 -20.51 10.96 12.84
N THR A 261 -19.83 11.88 13.52
CA THR A 261 -18.52 11.59 14.13
C THR A 261 -18.69 10.66 15.33
N LEU A 262 -18.02 9.51 15.29
CA LEU A 262 -18.04 8.51 16.34
C LEU A 262 -16.86 8.69 17.29
N MET A 263 -15.68 8.98 16.76
CA MET A 263 -14.43 9.02 17.52
C MET A 263 -13.45 10.02 16.92
N ILE A 264 -12.66 10.68 17.78
CA ILE A 264 -11.51 11.50 17.40
C ILE A 264 -10.32 11.10 18.28
N GLY A 265 -9.25 10.61 17.65
CA GLY A 265 -8.00 10.23 18.29
C GLY A 265 -7.25 11.45 18.84
N LYS A 266 -6.41 11.23 19.85
CA LYS A 266 -5.71 12.31 20.58
C LYS A 266 -4.25 12.48 20.20
N GLU A 267 -3.63 11.45 19.63
CA GLU A 267 -2.22 11.45 19.27
C GLU A 267 -2.07 11.70 17.77
N ASP A 268 -1.06 11.10 17.11
CA ASP A 268 -0.82 11.30 15.69
C ASP A 268 -2.03 10.95 14.83
N ASN A 269 -2.22 11.73 13.77
CA ASN A 269 -3.31 11.59 12.80
C ASN A 269 -2.83 11.07 11.45
N GLY A 270 -1.55 10.64 11.36
CA GLY A 270 -0.96 10.09 10.15
C GLY A 270 -0.96 11.04 8.94
N LEU A 271 -0.93 12.35 9.18
CA LEU A 271 -1.10 13.36 8.13
C LEU A 271 -2.42 13.17 7.36
N ASN A 272 -3.50 12.80 8.07
CA ASN A 272 -4.82 12.44 7.53
C ASN A 272 -4.82 11.16 6.68
N ASN A 273 -3.83 10.29 6.89
CA ASN A 273 -3.78 8.97 6.29
C ASN A 273 -3.80 7.92 7.40
N SER A 274 -4.45 6.79 7.10
CA SER A 274 -4.62 5.68 8.03
C SER A 274 -4.73 4.38 7.27
N ASN A 275 -4.08 3.34 7.79
CA ASN A 275 -4.42 1.97 7.44
C ASN A 275 -5.28 1.37 8.54
N VAL A 276 -6.10 0.40 8.16
CA VAL A 276 -6.99 -0.30 9.07
C VAL A 276 -6.69 -1.78 8.97
N ALA A 277 -6.45 -2.44 10.09
CA ALA A 277 -6.15 -3.86 10.18
C ALA A 277 -6.38 -4.37 11.61
N ASP A 278 -6.79 -5.61 11.74
CA ASP A 278 -6.79 -6.38 12.99
C ASP A 278 -5.33 -6.75 13.31
N ILE A 279 -4.67 -5.94 14.15
CA ILE A 279 -3.24 -6.12 14.46
C ILE A 279 -3.02 -6.95 15.71
N ASP A 280 -4.02 -7.10 16.57
CA ASP A 280 -3.97 -7.94 17.77
C ASP A 280 -4.76 -9.25 17.68
N LEU A 281 -5.37 -9.50 16.51
CA LEU A 281 -6.08 -10.72 16.13
C LEU A 281 -7.32 -10.99 17.00
N ASP A 282 -7.99 -9.93 17.46
CA ASP A 282 -9.21 -10.03 18.28
C ASP A 282 -10.51 -10.06 17.46
N GLY A 283 -10.41 -9.86 16.14
CA GLY A 283 -11.52 -9.83 15.20
C GLY A 283 -12.17 -8.45 14.99
N GLN A 284 -11.72 -7.42 15.69
CA GLN A 284 -12.01 -6.01 15.43
C GLN A 284 -10.82 -5.38 14.71
N MET A 285 -11.03 -4.22 14.09
CA MET A 285 -9.98 -3.56 13.33
C MET A 285 -9.42 -2.37 14.08
N GLU A 286 -8.09 -2.27 14.13
CA GLU A 286 -7.38 -1.10 14.63
C GLU A 286 -7.15 -0.08 13.52
N ILE A 287 -6.98 1.17 13.93
CA ILE A 287 -6.62 2.29 13.06
C ILE A 287 -5.15 2.65 13.30
N ILE A 288 -4.32 2.52 12.27
CA ILE A 288 -2.90 2.88 12.32
C ILE A 288 -2.71 4.22 11.59
N ALA A 289 -2.70 5.31 12.36
CA ALA A 289 -2.56 6.67 11.85
C ALA A 289 -1.16 7.23 12.18
N GLY A 290 -0.25 7.13 11.20
CA GLY A 290 1.14 7.53 11.37
C GLY A 290 1.85 6.63 12.37
N ARG A 291 2.19 7.18 13.55
CA ARG A 291 2.97 6.53 14.62
C ARG A 291 2.11 5.99 15.76
N THR A 292 0.80 5.95 15.57
CA THR A 292 -0.16 5.56 16.61
C THR A 292 -1.08 4.48 16.08
N ALA A 293 -1.33 3.45 16.89
CA ALA A 293 -2.46 2.55 16.72
C ALA A 293 -3.57 2.88 17.71
N TYR A 294 -4.81 2.87 17.22
CA TYR A 294 -6.01 3.08 18.01
C TYR A 294 -6.95 1.89 17.85
N GLU A 295 -7.61 1.48 18.93
CA GLU A 295 -8.86 0.72 18.84
C GLU A 295 -9.95 1.61 18.18
N ALA A 296 -10.99 0.98 17.63
CA ALA A 296 -12.14 1.68 17.03
C ALA A 296 -12.77 2.76 17.95
N ASN A 297 -12.73 2.54 19.27
CA ASN A 297 -13.25 3.46 20.29
C ASN A 297 -12.31 4.66 20.60
N GLY A 298 -11.11 4.71 20.01
CA GLY A 298 -10.13 5.79 20.18
C GLY A 298 -9.14 5.58 21.31
N LYS A 299 -9.18 4.43 22.00
CA LYS A 299 -8.12 4.03 22.93
C LYS A 299 -6.82 3.83 22.15
N VAL A 300 -5.77 4.51 22.58
CA VAL A 300 -4.43 4.32 22.04
C VAL A 300 -3.89 3.00 22.55
N LEU A 301 -3.53 2.10 21.64
CA LEU A 301 -2.80 0.87 21.96
C LEU A 301 -1.32 1.20 22.20
N TRP A 302 -0.73 1.98 21.29
CA TRP A 302 0.64 2.46 21.40
C TRP A 302 0.86 3.73 20.57
N HIS A 303 1.90 4.48 20.94
CA HIS A 303 2.39 5.64 20.20
C HIS A 303 3.93 5.64 20.19
N VAL A 304 4.54 5.55 19.01
CA VAL A 304 6.00 5.44 18.85
C VAL A 304 6.62 6.82 18.67
N ASN A 305 6.96 7.47 19.79
CA ASN A 305 7.50 8.84 19.82
C ASN A 305 8.84 9.00 19.08
N GLU A 306 9.62 7.93 19.01
CA GLU A 306 10.97 7.87 18.46
C GLU A 306 10.98 7.99 16.92
N LEU A 307 9.84 7.73 16.28
CA LEU A 307 9.70 7.78 14.83
C LEU A 307 9.20 9.14 14.36
N GLU A 308 9.44 9.42 13.08
CA GLU A 308 8.97 10.64 12.42
C GLU A 308 7.54 10.45 11.91
N ARG A 309 6.76 11.52 11.87
CA ARG A 309 5.43 11.49 11.24
C ARG A 309 5.56 11.11 9.77
N GLY A 310 4.61 10.32 9.27
CA GLY A 310 4.60 9.89 7.88
C GLY A 310 3.59 8.78 7.63
N PHE A 311 3.88 7.96 6.62
CA PHE A 311 3.01 6.90 6.14
C PHE A 311 3.42 5.57 6.74
N ASN A 312 2.46 4.64 6.77
CA ASN A 312 2.70 3.27 7.20
C ASN A 312 2.18 2.27 6.16
N ALA A 313 2.67 1.05 6.26
CA ALA A 313 2.18 -0.13 5.55
C ALA A 313 2.24 -1.32 6.51
N ILE A 314 1.30 -2.26 6.36
CA ILE A 314 1.11 -3.37 7.30
C ILE A 314 1.26 -4.67 6.50
N ALA A 315 2.11 -5.57 6.97
CA ALA A 315 2.21 -6.94 6.45
C ALA A 315 2.89 -7.83 7.49
N ASN A 316 2.77 -9.14 7.33
CA ASN A 316 3.54 -10.09 8.14
C ASN A 316 4.96 -10.19 7.55
N PHE A 317 5.96 -9.82 8.35
CA PHE A 317 7.38 -9.80 7.98
C PHE A 317 8.22 -10.82 8.75
N ASP A 318 7.59 -11.66 9.57
CA ASP A 318 8.25 -12.79 10.23
C ASP A 318 7.40 -14.08 10.18
N ASN A 319 7.51 -14.94 11.19
CA ASN A 319 6.91 -16.27 11.20
C ASN A 319 5.79 -16.41 12.26
N ASP A 320 5.43 -15.34 12.97
CA ASP A 320 4.27 -15.34 13.86
C ASP A 320 3.01 -14.85 13.13
N ASP A 321 1.83 -14.98 13.75
CA ASP A 321 0.56 -14.68 13.09
C ASP A 321 0.24 -13.17 13.05
N HIS A 322 0.92 -12.35 13.85
CA HIS A 322 0.68 -10.90 13.93
C HIS A 322 1.40 -10.17 12.79
N PRO A 323 0.87 -9.01 12.36
CA PRO A 323 1.53 -8.20 11.36
C PRO A 323 2.56 -7.24 11.97
N GLU A 324 3.57 -6.88 11.18
CA GLU A 324 4.46 -5.76 11.46
C GLU A 324 4.06 -4.54 10.62
N ILE A 325 4.44 -3.37 11.14
CA ILE A 325 4.14 -2.08 10.58
C ILE A 325 5.44 -1.44 10.08
N VAL A 326 5.55 -1.29 8.76
CA VAL A 326 6.58 -0.45 8.15
C VAL A 326 6.17 1.00 8.32
N MET A 327 7.06 1.84 8.84
CA MET A 327 6.82 3.28 8.99
C MET A 327 7.87 4.07 8.22
N VAL A 328 7.42 5.01 7.38
CA VAL A 328 8.28 5.90 6.59
C VAL A 328 7.93 7.35 6.88
N GLY A 329 8.92 8.12 7.35
CA GLY A 329 8.75 9.53 7.65
C GLY A 329 10.07 10.28 7.51
N ARG A 330 10.04 11.45 6.86
CA ARG A 330 11.20 12.36 6.69
C ARG A 330 12.48 11.66 6.20
N GLY A 331 12.34 10.79 5.19
CA GLY A 331 13.46 10.06 4.59
C GLY A 331 14.06 8.99 5.51
N LYS A 332 13.33 8.52 6.51
CA LYS A 332 13.70 7.38 7.36
C LYS A 332 12.66 6.28 7.25
N ILE A 333 13.08 5.04 7.44
CA ILE A 333 12.24 3.84 7.48
C ILE A 333 12.50 3.03 8.75
N ALA A 334 11.46 2.50 9.36
CA ALA A 334 11.53 1.56 10.49
C ALA A 334 10.53 0.42 10.31
N LEU A 335 10.74 -0.67 11.03
CA LEU A 335 9.77 -1.76 11.17
C LEU A 335 9.41 -1.90 12.66
N VAL A 336 8.12 -2.02 12.93
CA VAL A 336 7.53 -1.99 14.27
C VAL A 336 6.64 -3.23 14.43
N GLN A 337 6.70 -3.92 15.57
CA GLN A 337 5.77 -5.00 15.93
C GLN A 337 4.33 -4.48 16.03
N HIS A 338 3.35 -5.37 15.96
CA HIS A 338 1.94 -5.07 16.29
C HIS A 338 1.75 -4.42 17.68
N THR A 339 2.69 -4.59 18.61
CA THR A 339 2.68 -4.01 19.96
C THR A 339 3.28 -2.60 20.05
N GLY A 340 3.84 -2.07 18.95
CA GLY A 340 4.51 -0.77 18.93
C GLY A 340 6.00 -0.80 19.26
N GLU A 341 6.58 -1.98 19.54
CA GLU A 341 8.04 -2.12 19.73
C GLU A 341 8.77 -1.99 18.40
N ILE A 342 9.83 -1.17 18.36
CA ILE A 342 10.67 -1.04 17.17
C ILE A 342 11.59 -2.26 17.04
N ILE A 343 11.41 -3.06 15.99
CA ILE A 343 12.29 -4.19 15.67
C ILE A 343 13.63 -3.67 15.17
N TRP A 344 13.59 -2.75 14.21
CA TRP A 344 14.78 -2.10 13.67
C TRP A 344 14.46 -0.72 13.10
N GLY A 345 15.51 0.11 13.03
CA GLY A 345 15.42 1.48 12.54
C GLY A 345 15.31 2.50 13.68
N PRO A 346 15.01 3.77 13.36
CA PRO A 346 14.83 4.31 12.01
C PRO A 346 16.15 4.36 11.21
N LYS A 347 16.17 3.80 10.00
CA LYS A 347 17.30 3.88 9.05
C LYS A 347 17.04 4.99 8.03
N LYS A 348 18.06 5.78 7.71
CA LYS A 348 17.96 6.78 6.63
C LYS A 348 17.84 6.06 5.28
N LEU A 349 16.85 6.47 4.50
CA LEU A 349 16.78 6.15 3.08
C LEU A 349 17.83 7.01 2.38
N ASN A 350 18.88 6.38 1.87
CA ASN A 350 19.82 7.09 1.00
C ASN A 350 19.13 7.32 -0.34
N PRO A 351 18.96 8.58 -0.80
CA PRO A 351 18.46 8.80 -2.14
C PRO A 351 19.49 8.22 -3.12
N VAL A 352 19.16 7.09 -3.74
CA VAL A 352 19.89 6.64 -4.92
C VAL A 352 19.44 7.55 -6.05
N ALA A 353 20.15 8.66 -6.26
CA ALA A 353 19.91 9.55 -7.40
C ALA A 353 20.05 8.74 -8.71
N PRO A 354 19.16 8.99 -9.68
CA PRO A 354 19.35 10.19 -10.51
C PRO A 354 18.11 11.09 -10.63
N PHE A 355 17.16 11.05 -9.69
CA PHE A 355 16.00 11.94 -9.74
C PHE A 355 16.19 13.12 -8.78
N GLU A 356 16.52 14.30 -9.33
CA GLU A 356 16.30 15.57 -8.63
C GLU A 356 14.80 15.72 -8.38
N VAL A 357 14.38 15.49 -7.13
CA VAL A 357 13.03 15.85 -6.70
C VAL A 357 13.01 17.37 -6.50
N ARG A 358 12.49 18.09 -7.49
CA ARG A 358 11.95 19.44 -7.24
C ARG A 358 10.59 19.25 -6.58
N GLY A 359 10.58 19.37 -5.27
CA GLY A 359 9.40 19.29 -4.43
C GLY A 359 9.86 19.00 -3.02
N ASP A 360 9.96 20.04 -2.20
CA ASP A 360 10.14 19.86 -0.76
C ASP A 360 9.00 18.94 -0.26
N PRO A 361 9.29 17.87 0.48
CA PRO A 361 8.24 17.15 1.19
C PRO A 361 7.71 18.08 2.30
N LEU A 362 6.42 18.43 2.18
CA LEU A 362 5.65 19.13 3.22
C LEU A 362 5.67 18.38 4.55
#